data_AF-A0A3M1LVH5-F1
#
_entry.id   AF-A0A3M1LVH5-F1
#
_cell.length_a   1.000
_cell.length_b   1.000
_cell.length_c   1.000
_cell.angle_alpha   90.00
_cell.angle_beta   90.00
_cell.angle_gamma   90.00
#
_symmetry.space_group_name_H-M   'P 1'
#
loop_
_entity.id
_entity.type
_entity.pdbx_description
1 polymer ?
#
loop_
_entity_poly.entity_id
_entity_poly.type
_entity_poly.pdbx_seq_one_letter_code
_entity_poly.pdbx_strand_id
1 'polypeptide(L)'
;MALLAAAVWAMHSVIVHFTIPRALGGDHFRQHYADMPLVRAGAFRHTPNAMYGVVFLGLWGLALLFGSWNALVVALFQHGYIWVHMYCTEAADMRWIYSDRKD
;
A
#
# COMPACT_ATOMS: atom_id res chain seq x y z
N MET A 1 18.93 -4.42 4.75
CA MET A 1 18.18 -5.64 5.09
C MET A 1 16.86 -5.36 5.80
N ALA A 2 16.82 -4.52 6.84
CA ALA A 2 15.58 -4.19 7.55
C ALA A 2 14.43 -3.71 6.63
N LEU A 3 14.72 -2.85 5.65
CA LEU A 3 13.72 -2.37 4.68
C LEU A 3 13.09 -3.51 3.85
N LEU A 4 13.91 -4.46 3.39
CA LEU A 4 13.43 -5.62 2.64
C LEU A 4 12.60 -6.54 3.52
N ALA A 5 13.04 -6.80 4.75
CA ALA A 5 12.29 -7.62 5.70
C ALA A 5 10.92 -7.00 6.04
N ALA A 6 10.88 -5.69 6.27
CA ALA A 6 9.65 -4.96 6.51
C ALA A 6 8.71 -5.02 5.29
N ALA A 7 9.25 -4.81 4.08
CA ALA A 7 8.48 -4.88 2.84
C ALA A 7 7.90 -6.28 2.57
N VAL A 8 8.68 -7.35 2.78
CA VAL A 8 8.22 -8.73 2.62
C VAL A 8 7.12 -9.06 3.62
N TRP A 9 7.30 -8.68 4.90
CA TRP A 9 6.28 -8.89 5.93
C TRP A 9 4.99 -8.10 5.64
N ALA A 10 5.10 -6.85 5.18
CA ALA A 10 3.95 -6.05 4.79
C ALA A 10 3.27 -6.63 3.55
N MET A 11 4.03 -7.09 2.54
CA MET A 11 3.48 -7.75 1.36
C MET A 11 2.76 -9.06 1.71
N HIS A 12 3.31 -9.85 2.62
CA HIS A 12 2.61 -11.03 3.16
C HIS A 12 1.27 -10.63 3.80
N SER A 13 1.26 -9.53 4.57
CA SER A 13 0.01 -9.00 5.16
C SER A 13 -1.00 -8.56 4.10
N VAL A 14 -0.54 -7.96 2.99
CA VAL A 14 -1.38 -7.62 1.83
C VAL A 14 -2.00 -8.88 1.24
N ILE A 15 -1.19 -9.88 0.92
CA ILE A 15 -1.66 -11.11 0.26
C ILE A 15 -2.68 -11.85 1.15
N VAL A 16 -2.41 -11.97 2.45
CA VAL A 16 -3.23 -12.77 3.38
C VAL A 16 -4.48 -12.04 3.84
N HIS A 17 -4.43 -10.73 4.07
CA HIS A 17 -5.55 -9.99 4.69
C HIS A 17 -6.25 -9.02 3.75
N PHE A 18 -5.53 -8.37 2.84
CA PHE A 18 -6.10 -7.37 1.93
C PHE A 18 -6.47 -7.95 0.57
N THR A 19 -5.75 -8.98 0.12
CA THR A 19 -5.83 -9.65 -1.20
C THR A 19 -5.29 -8.81 -2.37
N ILE A 20 -4.76 -9.49 -3.38
CA ILE A 20 -4.25 -8.86 -4.61
C ILE A 20 -5.33 -8.08 -5.38
N PRO A 21 -6.57 -8.58 -5.56
CA PRO A 21 -7.58 -7.83 -6.29
C PRO A 21 -7.91 -6.47 -5.69
N ARG A 22 -7.99 -6.34 -4.35
CA ARG A 22 -8.18 -5.04 -3.69
C ARG A 22 -6.92 -4.17 -3.80
N ALA A 23 -5.73 -4.76 -3.66
CA ALA A 23 -4.45 -4.06 -3.85
C ALA A 23 -4.29 -3.43 -5.24
N LEU A 24 -4.97 -3.96 -6.26
CA LEU A 24 -5.00 -3.44 -7.62
C LEU A 24 -6.19 -2.49 -7.89
N GLY A 25 -6.90 -2.05 -6.85
CA GLY A 25 -8.03 -1.13 -6.94
C GLY A 25 -9.38 -1.78 -7.22
N GLY A 26 -9.53 -3.08 -6.93
CA GLY A 26 -10.79 -3.80 -7.20
C GLY A 26 -12.01 -3.22 -6.46
N ASP A 27 -11.81 -2.61 -5.30
CA ASP A 27 -12.81 -1.89 -4.51
C ASP A 27 -13.30 -0.59 -5.17
N HIS A 28 -12.53 0.00 -6.09
CA HIS A 28 -12.98 1.15 -6.88
C HIS A 28 -13.98 0.77 -7.98
N PHE A 29 -13.98 -0.48 -8.41
CA PHE A 29 -14.72 -0.92 -9.60
C PHE A 29 -15.77 -2.00 -9.34
N ARG A 30 -15.70 -2.71 -8.21
CA ARG A 30 -16.58 -3.85 -7.93
C ARG A 30 -17.19 -3.73 -6.54
N GLN A 31 -18.52 -3.71 -6.52
CA GLN A 31 -19.31 -3.51 -5.31
C GLN A 31 -18.95 -4.52 -4.21
N HIS A 32 -18.75 -5.79 -4.54
CA HIS A 32 -18.46 -6.82 -3.53
C HIS A 32 -17.11 -6.59 -2.80
N TYR A 33 -16.16 -5.87 -3.41
CA TYR A 33 -14.92 -5.45 -2.76
C TYR A 33 -15.13 -4.15 -1.97
N ALA A 34 -15.86 -3.19 -2.52
CA ALA A 34 -16.25 -1.95 -1.83
C ALA A 34 -17.05 -2.23 -0.55
N ASP A 35 -17.83 -3.30 -0.54
CA ASP A 35 -18.65 -3.69 0.60
C ASP A 35 -17.84 -4.30 1.76
N MET A 36 -16.58 -4.69 1.52
CA MET A 36 -15.73 -5.29 2.54
C MET A 36 -15.28 -4.25 3.59
N PRO A 37 -15.08 -4.66 4.86
CA PRO A 37 -14.56 -3.75 5.88
C PRO A 37 -13.08 -3.38 5.64
N LEU A 38 -12.66 -2.30 6.30
CA LEU A 38 -11.25 -1.93 6.42
C LEU A 38 -10.48 -3.05 7.13
N VAL A 39 -9.31 -3.38 6.58
CA VAL A 39 -8.45 -4.43 7.13
C VAL A 39 -7.64 -3.85 8.29
N ARG A 40 -7.71 -4.50 9.47
CA ARG A 40 -6.95 -4.11 10.69
C ARG A 40 -5.99 -5.19 11.17
N ALA A 41 -5.61 -6.13 10.29
CA ALA A 41 -4.74 -7.27 10.59
C ALA A 41 -3.34 -7.14 9.97
N GLY A 42 -2.37 -7.94 10.44
CA GLY A 42 -1.01 -7.95 9.91
C GLY A 42 -0.30 -6.60 10.06
N ALA A 43 0.22 -6.07 8.95
CA ALA A 43 0.82 -4.74 8.89
C ALA A 43 -0.20 -3.59 9.02
N PHE A 44 -1.44 -3.80 8.59
CA PHE A 44 -2.50 -2.78 8.64
C PHE A 44 -2.94 -2.42 10.06
N ARG A 45 -2.57 -3.24 11.06
CA ARG A 45 -2.79 -2.93 12.48
C ARG A 45 -1.97 -1.73 12.98
N HIS A 46 -0.84 -1.46 12.31
CA HIS A 46 0.10 -0.40 12.71
C HIS A 46 -0.01 0.85 11.84
N THR A 47 -0.40 0.67 10.58
CA THR A 47 -0.59 1.79 9.66
C THR A 47 -1.68 1.43 8.64
N PRO A 48 -2.69 2.29 8.44
CA PRO A 48 -3.78 2.03 7.51
C PRO A 48 -3.31 1.96 6.05
N ASN A 49 -2.17 2.58 5.72
CA ASN A 49 -1.56 2.60 4.39
C ASN A 49 -0.29 1.74 4.33
N ALA A 50 -0.35 0.51 4.88
CA ALA A 50 0.81 -0.38 4.98
C ALA A 50 1.48 -0.69 3.64
N MET A 51 0.72 -0.76 2.54
CA MET A 51 1.28 -0.88 1.20
C MET A 51 2.19 0.30 0.89
N TYR A 52 1.68 1.51 1.09
CA TYR A 52 2.34 2.70 0.58
C TYR A 52 3.53 3.06 1.45
N GLY A 53 3.37 3.01 2.77
CA GLY A 53 4.43 3.35 3.72
C GLY A 53 5.45 2.25 3.98
N VAL A 54 5.12 0.96 3.75
CA VAL A 54 5.99 -0.16 4.14
C VAL A 54 6.37 -1.07 2.99
N VAL A 55 5.43 -1.48 2.12
CA VAL A 55 5.77 -2.37 0.99
C VAL A 55 6.73 -1.69 0.02
N PHE A 56 6.52 -0.41 -0.30
CA PHE A 56 7.41 0.32 -1.21
C PHE A 56 8.82 0.62 -0.65
N LEU A 57 9.05 0.43 0.66
CA LEU A 57 10.42 0.39 1.21
C LEU A 57 11.25 -0.74 0.61
N GLY A 58 10.61 -1.77 0.03
CA GLY A 58 11.29 -2.84 -0.70
C GLY A 58 12.13 -2.31 -1.87
N LEU A 59 11.64 -1.30 -2.60
CA LEU A 59 12.37 -0.69 -3.71
C LEU A 59 13.64 0.01 -3.23
N TRP A 60 13.55 0.73 -2.11
CA TRP A 60 14.71 1.33 -1.44
C TRP A 60 15.69 0.27 -0.94
N GLY A 61 15.17 -0.80 -0.35
CA GLY A 61 15.95 -1.94 0.11
C GLY A 61 16.75 -2.61 -1.01
N LEU A 62 16.14 -2.80 -2.18
CA LEU A 62 16.81 -3.34 -3.37
C LEU A 62 17.86 -2.37 -3.91
N ALA A 63 17.50 -1.09 -4.04
CA ALA A 63 18.43 -0.07 -4.54
C ALA A 63 19.70 0.02 -3.67
N LEU A 64 19.54 0.02 -2.35
CA LEU A 64 20.66 0.04 -1.39
C LEU A 64 21.44 -1.27 -1.38
N LEU A 65 20.77 -2.42 -1.49
CA LEU A 65 21.43 -3.73 -1.53
C LEU A 65 22.41 -3.84 -2.70
N PHE A 66 22.04 -3.32 -3.87
CA PHE A 66 22.89 -3.35 -5.06
C PHE A 66 23.74 -2.07 -5.26
N GLY A 67 23.67 -1.11 -4.34
CA GLY A 67 24.41 0.15 -4.44
C GLY A 67 24.07 0.98 -5.69
N SER A 68 22.84 0.91 -6.19
CA SER A 68 22.45 1.51 -7.47
C SER A 68 21.84 2.90 -7.29
N TRP A 69 22.55 3.92 -7.77
CA TRP A 69 22.08 5.31 -7.80
C TRP A 69 20.78 5.47 -8.60
N ASN A 70 20.72 4.89 -9.80
CA ASN A 70 19.53 4.99 -10.65
C ASN A 70 18.31 4.34 -9.98
N ALA A 71 18.51 3.20 -9.31
CA ALA A 71 17.42 2.56 -8.56
C ALA A 71 16.96 3.41 -7.37
N LEU A 72 17.86 4.14 -6.70
CA LEU A 72 17.49 5.08 -5.63
C LEU A 72 16.63 6.23 -6.16
N VAL A 73 16.99 6.80 -7.32
CA VAL A 73 16.19 7.86 -7.96
C VAL A 73 14.79 7.33 -8.31
N VAL A 74 14.70 6.12 -8.87
CA VAL A 74 13.40 5.48 -9.19
C VAL A 74 12.60 5.19 -7.93
N ALA A 75 13.24 4.67 -6.87
CA ALA A 75 12.58 4.41 -5.59
C ALA A 75 12.06 5.70 -4.95
N LEU A 76 12.82 6.80 -5.03
CA LEU A 76 12.38 8.12 -4.57
C LEU A 76 11.18 8.62 -5.37
N PHE A 77 11.26 8.59 -6.70
CA PHE A 77 10.17 9.02 -7.57
C PHE A 77 8.89 8.21 -7.31
N GLN A 78 9.00 6.89 -7.28
CA GLN A 78 7.86 6.00 -7.04
C GLN A 78 7.24 6.27 -5.67
N HIS A 79 8.07 6.36 -4.62
CA HIS A 79 7.58 6.53 -3.25
C HIS A 79 7.03 7.94 -3.01
N GLY A 80 7.49 8.95 -3.75
CA GLY A 80 6.84 10.27 -3.78
C GLY A 80 5.50 10.23 -4.52
N TYR A 81 5.47 9.61 -5.70
CA TYR A 81 4.30 9.60 -6.58
C TYR A 81 3.12 8.81 -6.00
N ILE A 82 3.38 7.74 -5.22
CA ILE A 82 2.30 6.99 -4.58
C ILE A 82 1.49 7.87 -3.61
N TRP A 83 2.09 8.88 -2.99
CA TRP A 83 1.35 9.83 -2.15
C TRP A 83 0.53 10.83 -2.96
N VAL A 84 0.96 11.17 -4.17
CA VAL A 84 0.12 11.90 -5.12
C VAL A 84 -1.09 11.06 -5.48
N HIS A 85 -0.91 9.76 -5.76
CA HIS A 85 -2.00 8.84 -5.99
C HIS A 85 -2.94 8.70 -4.77
N MET A 86 -2.41 8.62 -3.54
CA MET A 86 -3.24 8.66 -2.32
C MET A 86 -4.14 9.87 -2.32
N TYR A 87 -3.56 11.05 -2.52
CA TYR A 87 -4.28 12.29 -2.34
C TYR A 87 -5.34 12.51 -3.43
N CYS A 88 -4.98 12.22 -4.68
CA CYS A 88 -5.81 12.50 -5.85
C CYS A 88 -6.83 11.40 -6.16
N THR A 89 -6.59 10.15 -5.74
CA THR A 89 -7.42 8.99 -6.08
C THR A 89 -7.93 8.32 -4.81
N GLU A 90 -7.04 7.62 -4.11
CA GLU A 90 -7.43 6.72 -3.01
C GLU A 90 -8.21 7.42 -1.91
N ALA A 91 -7.81 8.63 -1.50
CA ALA A 91 -8.48 9.37 -0.44
C ALA A 91 -9.89 9.83 -0.84
N ALA A 92 -10.11 10.17 -2.12
CA ALA A 92 -11.44 10.51 -2.61
C ALA A 92 -12.35 9.28 -2.63
N ASP A 93 -11.81 8.16 -3.12
CA ASP A 93 -12.54 6.91 -3.20
C ASP A 93 -12.86 6.35 -1.81
N MET A 94 -11.90 6.35 -0.88
CA MET A 94 -12.13 5.96 0.52
C MET A 94 -13.24 6.78 1.18
N ARG A 95 -13.28 8.10 0.94
CA ARG A 95 -14.37 8.93 1.46
C ARG A 95 -15.72 8.51 0.91
N TRP A 96 -15.79 8.10 -0.35
CA TRP A 96 -17.03 7.65 -0.97
C TRP A 96 -17.43 6.24 -0.54
N ILE A 97 -16.49 5.28 -0.53
CA ILE A 97 -16.72 3.88 -0.16
C ILE A 97 -17.15 3.76 1.30
N TYR A 98 -16.55 4.56 2.19
CA TYR A 98 -16.75 4.46 3.63
C TYR A 98 -17.55 5.62 4.25
N SER A 99 -18.13 6.57 3.48
CA SER A 99 -18.85 7.73 4.03
C SER A 99 -19.98 7.37 5.00
N ASP A 100 -20.73 6.32 4.66
CA ASP A 100 -21.96 5.95 5.36
C ASP A 100 -21.72 4.95 6.50
N ARG A 101 -20.48 4.43 6.59
CA ARG A 101 -20.06 3.50 7.62
C ARG A 101 -19.44 4.29 8.77
N LYS A 102 -20.28 4.83 9.65
CA LYS A 102 -19.82 5.33 10.95
C LYS A 102 -19.25 4.14 11.73
N ASP A 103 -17.96 4.21 12.05
CA ASP A 103 -17.28 3.29 12.95
C ASP A 103 -18.00 3.16 14.31
#